data_AF-A0A672JFF4-F1
#
_entry.id   AF-A0A672JFF4-F1
#
_cell.length_a   1.000
_cell.length_b   1.000
_cell.length_c   1.000
_cell.angle_alpha   90.00
_cell.angle_beta   90.00
_cell.angle_gamma   90.00
#
_symmetry.space_group_name_H-M   'P 1'
#
loop_
_entity.id
_entity.type
_entity.pdbx_description
1 polymer ?
#
loop_
_entity_poly.entity_id
_entity_poly.type
_entity_poly.pdbx_seq_one_letter_code
_entity_poly.pdbx_strand_id
1 'polypeptide(L)'
;MGRPGRGWGGWTLLVWLLAGSLALDARRVRQPRCPAGCTCTKDNALCENVRSVPHTFPSDVVSLLFTANSFDLIDEDAFLGLTHLEYLFIENNKIELISPHAFRGLKTLIHLSLAYNNLETLPKDVFKGMDALTKVDLRGNSLICDCKLKWLVEWMHHTNATLDQIYCSGPPIHQGKKINDLLPHSFDCITAEFASYQSMKFESISVEAFTFGKEQYVVFAQPFAGTCSFLEWDHVEMTFRTHDTIQSTSTVVCKPMVIDSHLFVIVAQLFGGSHIYKRDTSANKFIKIQDIDILKIRKPNDIETFLIDGESFFVIADSSKAGSTTVYKWNGNGFYSHQSLHPWYRDTDVEYLEISNKPHLILSSSSQRPVVYQWNRSQKQFDRRTDIPEMEDVFSVKHFAVKGDLFICLTRFIGDSKVMRWDGAMFKEVQTFPSRGSMVFQPVSIGNWQYAILGSDYSLTQVYQWDTKRGQFVPSQELNIQAPRAFSVLSIDNRVFLLASSFKGKTQIYEHLMIDLSN
;
A
#
# COMPACT_ATOMS: atom_id res chain seq x y z
N MET A 1 0.47 73.65 -38.26
CA MET A 1 1.00 74.96 -37.85
C MET A 1 2.43 74.78 -37.35
N GLY A 2 3.39 75.47 -37.97
CA GLY A 2 4.64 75.94 -37.35
C GLY A 2 5.73 74.94 -36.92
N ARG A 3 6.62 74.55 -37.84
CA ARG A 3 8.10 74.61 -37.62
C ARG A 3 8.54 76.10 -37.65
N PRO A 4 9.81 76.54 -37.48
CA PRO A 4 11.13 75.87 -37.34
C PRO A 4 12.02 76.54 -36.22
N GLY A 5 13.33 76.32 -36.00
CA GLY A 5 14.39 75.53 -36.66
C GLY A 5 15.80 75.86 -36.11
N ARG A 6 16.81 75.20 -36.74
CA ARG A 6 18.25 75.51 -36.98
C ARG A 6 19.07 76.10 -35.80
N GLY A 7 20.29 75.66 -35.49
CA GLY A 7 21.36 74.99 -36.25
C GLY A 7 22.67 75.81 -36.18
N TRP A 8 23.82 75.12 -36.09
CA TRP A 8 25.24 75.57 -36.06
C TRP A 8 25.80 75.86 -34.65
N GLY A 9 27.02 75.49 -34.27
CA GLY A 9 28.21 74.93 -34.93
C GLY A 9 29.44 75.38 -34.12
N GLY A 10 30.46 74.55 -33.94
CA GLY A 10 31.72 74.99 -33.31
C GLY A 10 32.60 73.87 -32.75
N TRP A 11 33.67 73.54 -33.46
CA TRP A 11 34.78 72.70 -33.02
C TRP A 11 35.71 73.47 -32.09
N THR A 12 36.33 72.80 -31.10
CA THR A 12 37.71 73.08 -30.65
C THR A 12 38.29 71.88 -29.91
N LEU A 13 39.43 71.38 -30.40
CA LEU A 13 40.39 70.55 -29.68
C LEU A 13 41.06 71.39 -28.59
N LEU A 14 41.41 70.79 -27.43
CA LEU A 14 42.79 70.74 -26.94
C LEU A 14 42.95 69.91 -25.66
N VAL A 15 43.93 69.02 -25.75
CA VAL A 15 44.54 68.17 -24.71
C VAL A 15 45.28 69.03 -23.69
N TRP A 16 45.17 68.71 -22.39
CA TRP A 16 46.26 68.88 -21.42
C TRP A 16 46.22 67.78 -20.34
N LEU A 17 47.37 67.11 -20.21
CA LEU A 17 47.71 66.10 -19.21
C LEU A 17 47.70 66.67 -17.79
N LEU A 18 47.27 65.89 -16.80
CA LEU A 18 47.89 65.87 -15.48
C LEU A 18 47.86 64.45 -14.91
N ALA A 19 49.07 63.98 -14.60
CA ALA A 19 49.38 62.67 -14.08
C ALA A 19 49.12 62.57 -12.56
N GLY A 20 48.86 61.34 -12.10
CA GLY A 20 49.38 60.87 -10.81
C GLY A 20 48.44 60.94 -9.61
N SER A 21 47.69 59.87 -9.38
CA SER A 21 47.78 59.07 -8.14
C SER A 21 46.85 57.85 -8.23
N LEU A 22 47.46 56.68 -8.46
CA LEU A 22 46.83 55.39 -8.21
C LEU A 22 46.71 55.22 -6.69
N ALA A 23 45.61 55.68 -6.11
CA ALA A 23 45.16 55.12 -4.84
C ALA A 23 44.50 53.77 -5.16
N LEU A 24 45.24 52.68 -4.95
CA LEU A 24 44.60 51.38 -4.74
C LEU A 24 43.70 51.54 -3.53
N ASP A 25 42.40 51.69 -3.76
CA ASP A 25 41.39 51.49 -2.73
C ASP A 25 41.36 49.99 -2.43
N ALA A 26 42.26 49.57 -1.54
CA ALA A 26 42.20 48.25 -0.95
C ALA A 26 40.85 48.14 -0.25
N ARG A 27 39.89 47.44 -0.89
CA ARG A 27 38.67 46.99 -0.24
C ARG A 27 39.08 46.29 1.05
N ARG A 28 38.97 46.99 2.19
CA ARG A 28 39.02 46.35 3.51
C ARG A 28 37.88 45.35 3.52
N VAL A 29 38.21 44.07 3.36
CA VAL A 29 37.33 42.97 3.74
C VAL A 29 36.92 43.26 5.18
N ARG A 30 35.63 43.54 5.41
CA ARG A 30 35.11 43.69 6.77
C ARG A 30 35.36 42.35 7.44
N GLN A 31 36.31 42.29 8.37
CA GLN A 31 36.52 41.10 9.18
C GLN A 31 35.20 40.75 9.85
N PRO A 32 34.75 39.48 9.78
CA PRO A 32 33.53 39.07 10.44
C PRO A 32 33.65 39.39 11.94
N ARG A 33 32.62 40.04 12.49
CA ARG A 33 32.58 40.44 13.90
C ARG A 33 32.03 39.30 14.72
N CYS A 34 32.53 39.12 15.95
CA CYS A 34 31.97 38.15 16.88
C CYS A 34 30.46 38.40 17.07
N PRO A 35 29.59 37.37 16.99
CA PRO A 35 28.16 37.54 17.17
C PRO A 35 27.77 38.01 18.57
N ALA A 36 26.61 38.66 18.66
CA ALA A 36 26.00 38.97 19.96
C ALA A 36 25.61 37.66 20.68
N GLY A 37 25.94 37.55 21.96
CA GLY A 37 25.77 36.31 22.74
C GLY A 37 26.90 35.31 22.59
N CYS A 38 27.97 35.66 21.87
CA CYS A 38 29.17 34.84 21.75
C CYS A 38 30.43 35.59 22.21
N THR A 39 31.37 34.84 22.75
CA THR A 39 32.72 35.29 23.11
C THR A 39 33.70 34.63 22.15
N CYS A 40 34.36 35.42 21.32
CA CYS A 40 35.30 34.93 20.32
C CYS A 40 36.74 35.28 20.70
N THR A 41 37.61 34.32 20.47
CA THR A 41 39.06 34.46 20.46
C THR A 41 39.56 34.35 19.01
N LYS A 42 40.87 34.22 18.81
CA LYS A 42 41.44 34.06 17.46
C LYS A 42 40.94 32.79 16.78
N ASP A 43 40.93 31.68 17.50
CA ASP A 43 40.68 30.35 16.93
C ASP A 43 39.42 29.67 17.53
N ASN A 44 38.85 30.21 18.62
CA ASN A 44 37.70 29.61 19.32
C ASN A 44 36.55 30.60 19.49
N ALA A 45 35.30 30.12 19.43
CA ALA A 45 34.10 30.88 19.78
C ALA A 45 33.20 30.08 20.73
N LEU A 46 32.73 30.73 21.79
CA LEU A 46 31.78 30.20 22.77
C LEU A 46 30.49 31.01 22.71
N CYS A 47 29.34 30.36 22.49
CA CYS A 47 28.03 31.00 22.42
C CYS A 47 27.10 30.47 23.51
N GLU A 48 26.52 31.40 24.28
CA GLU A 48 25.62 31.13 25.39
C GLU A 48 24.39 32.05 25.30
N ASN A 49 23.21 31.53 25.66
CA ASN A 49 21.93 32.25 25.60
C ASN A 49 21.54 32.82 24.21
N VAL A 50 22.01 32.22 23.11
CA VAL A 50 21.57 32.56 21.76
C VAL A 50 20.27 31.85 21.38
N ARG A 51 19.48 32.50 20.51
CA ARG A 51 18.15 32.00 20.06
C ARG A 51 18.17 31.31 18.70
N SER A 52 19.30 31.37 17.99
CA SER A 52 19.55 30.69 16.72
C SER A 52 21.06 30.63 16.51
N VAL A 53 21.52 29.79 15.59
CA VAL A 53 22.93 29.77 15.16
C VAL A 53 23.26 31.09 14.46
N PRO A 54 24.19 31.92 14.97
CA PRO A 54 24.55 33.17 14.32
C PRO A 54 25.31 32.94 13.01
N HIS A 55 25.10 33.77 11.98
CA HIS A 55 25.80 33.61 10.69
C HIS A 55 27.09 34.43 10.56
N THR A 56 27.45 35.23 11.57
CA THR A 56 28.58 36.16 11.52
C THR A 56 29.73 35.69 12.41
N PHE A 57 30.41 34.60 12.04
CA PHE A 57 31.62 34.15 12.75
C PHE A 57 32.90 34.56 12.00
N PRO A 58 34.03 34.81 12.70
CA PRO A 58 35.33 34.93 12.06
C PRO A 58 35.64 33.69 11.21
N SER A 59 36.18 33.88 10.00
CA SER A 59 36.44 32.80 9.03
C SER A 59 37.50 31.79 9.47
N ASP A 60 38.29 32.16 10.47
CA ASP A 60 39.46 31.43 10.93
C ASP A 60 39.17 30.66 12.23
N VAL A 61 37.90 30.63 12.68
CA VAL A 61 37.50 29.84 13.86
C VAL A 61 37.67 28.36 13.58
N VAL A 62 38.41 27.70 14.47
CA VAL A 62 38.72 26.27 14.46
C VAL A 62 37.81 25.50 15.42
N SER A 63 37.43 26.10 16.56
CA SER A 63 36.54 25.47 17.54
C SER A 63 35.33 26.34 17.86
N LEU A 64 34.14 25.76 17.79
CA LEU A 64 32.88 26.45 18.10
C LEU A 64 32.09 25.64 19.14
N LEU A 65 31.72 26.29 20.24
CA LEU A 65 30.98 25.69 21.35
C LEU A 65 29.66 26.45 21.60
N PHE A 66 28.55 25.73 21.57
CA PHE A 66 27.22 26.18 21.96
C PHE A 66 26.78 25.42 23.21
N THR A 67 26.59 26.14 24.31
CA THR A 67 26.08 25.57 25.57
C THR A 67 25.00 26.46 26.14
N ALA A 68 24.00 25.87 26.82
CA ALA A 68 22.91 26.57 27.48
C ALA A 68 22.17 27.59 26.57
N ASN A 69 21.93 27.22 25.32
CA ASN A 69 21.16 28.01 24.35
C ASN A 69 19.70 27.57 24.29
N SER A 70 18.86 28.40 23.67
CA SER A 70 17.41 28.21 23.65
C SER A 70 16.84 27.87 22.28
N PHE A 71 17.68 27.53 21.30
CA PHE A 71 17.21 27.09 19.98
C PHE A 71 17.00 25.58 19.95
N ASP A 72 15.97 25.17 19.23
CA ASP A 72 15.50 23.80 19.04
C ASP A 72 15.80 23.25 17.63
N LEU A 73 16.17 24.13 16.70
CA LEU A 73 16.48 23.81 15.30
C LEU A 73 17.87 24.30 14.90
N ILE A 74 18.64 23.45 14.22
CA ILE A 74 19.81 23.86 13.42
C ILE A 74 19.36 23.99 11.96
N ASP A 75 19.36 25.22 11.45
CA ASP A 75 18.86 25.52 10.10
C ASP A 75 19.80 25.01 8.98
N GLU A 76 19.31 25.00 7.75
CA GLU A 76 20.10 24.68 6.56
C GLU A 76 21.26 25.69 6.44
N ASP A 77 22.44 25.20 6.05
CA ASP A 77 23.62 26.04 5.85
C ASP A 77 24.03 26.88 7.09
N ALA A 78 23.62 26.46 8.31
CA ALA A 78 23.85 27.20 9.55
C ALA A 78 25.32 27.57 9.80
N PHE A 79 26.26 26.74 9.34
CA PHE A 79 27.71 26.90 9.50
C PHE A 79 28.44 27.24 8.19
N LEU A 80 27.71 27.71 7.18
CA LEU A 80 28.27 28.00 5.86
C LEU A 80 29.39 29.04 5.96
N GLY A 81 30.52 28.75 5.31
CA GLY A 81 31.70 29.63 5.28
C GLY A 81 32.73 29.35 6.37
N LEU A 82 32.46 28.48 7.35
CA LEU A 82 33.42 28.05 8.37
C LEU A 82 34.31 26.91 7.87
N THR A 83 35.08 27.17 6.82
CA THR A 83 35.86 26.13 6.10
C THR A 83 37.08 25.62 6.86
N HIS A 84 37.45 26.25 7.99
CA HIS A 84 38.57 25.86 8.86
C HIS A 84 38.11 25.22 10.18
N LEU A 85 36.79 25.02 10.35
CA LEU A 85 36.25 24.48 11.58
C LEU A 85 36.64 23.00 11.73
N GLU A 86 37.26 22.66 12.85
CA GLU A 86 37.68 21.30 13.20
C GLU A 86 36.83 20.72 14.34
N TYR A 87 36.36 21.56 15.27
CA TYR A 87 35.61 21.13 16.44
C TYR A 87 34.29 21.90 16.55
N LEU A 88 33.17 21.17 16.56
CA LEU A 88 31.84 21.73 16.75
C LEU A 88 31.14 21.01 17.89
N PHE A 89 30.93 21.72 18.98
CA PHE A 89 30.26 21.22 20.18
C PHE A 89 28.94 21.97 20.36
N ILE A 90 27.83 21.25 20.30
CA ILE A 90 26.48 21.78 20.53
C ILE A 90 25.83 20.91 21.59
N GLU A 91 26.27 21.08 22.83
CA GLU A 91 25.95 20.19 23.94
C GLU A 91 25.01 20.84 24.96
N ASN A 92 24.17 20.04 25.61
CA ASN A 92 23.27 20.51 26.68
C ASN A 92 22.33 21.64 26.22
N ASN A 93 21.80 21.53 25.00
CA ASN A 93 20.77 22.41 24.48
C ASN A 93 19.45 21.62 24.34
N LYS A 94 18.43 22.23 23.72
CA LYS A 94 17.11 21.61 23.52
C LYS A 94 16.84 21.33 22.06
N ILE A 95 17.87 20.92 21.32
CA ILE A 95 17.75 20.71 19.88
C ILE A 95 16.91 19.47 19.63
N GLU A 96 15.83 19.65 18.89
CA GLU A 96 14.88 18.61 18.49
C GLU A 96 15.06 18.27 17.01
N LEU A 97 15.43 19.25 16.19
CA LEU A 97 15.51 19.12 14.74
C LEU A 97 16.83 19.67 14.17
N ILE A 98 17.29 19.03 13.10
CA ILE A 98 18.40 19.49 12.27
C ILE A 98 17.88 19.50 10.84
N SER A 99 18.05 20.59 10.11
CA SER A 99 17.66 20.68 8.71
C SER A 99 18.57 19.81 7.83
N PRO A 100 18.08 19.28 6.70
CA PRO A 100 18.96 18.75 5.66
C PRO A 100 20.06 19.75 5.34
N HIS A 101 21.29 19.26 5.13
CA HIS A 101 22.45 20.11 4.80
C HIS A 101 22.89 21.15 5.86
N ALA A 102 22.42 21.06 7.11
CA ALA A 102 22.85 21.97 8.18
C ALA A 102 24.38 22.09 8.35
N PHE A 103 25.13 20.99 8.16
CA PHE A 103 26.59 20.93 8.29
C PHE A 103 27.33 21.04 6.94
N ARG A 104 26.66 21.51 5.89
CA ARG A 104 27.24 21.60 4.55
C ARG A 104 28.48 22.50 4.54
N GLY A 105 29.55 22.00 3.90
CA GLY A 105 30.79 22.75 3.72
C GLY A 105 31.82 22.58 4.83
N LEU A 106 31.48 21.90 5.93
CA LEU A 106 32.39 21.60 7.05
C LEU A 106 33.36 20.44 6.75
N LYS A 107 34.15 20.57 5.67
CA LYS A 107 35.03 19.49 5.18
C LYS A 107 36.18 19.14 6.12
N THR A 108 36.61 20.09 6.94
CA THR A 108 37.71 19.96 7.90
C THR A 108 37.26 19.49 9.28
N LEU A 109 35.95 19.27 9.49
CA LEU A 109 35.43 18.96 10.82
C LEU A 109 35.91 17.59 11.29
N ILE A 110 36.60 17.57 12.42
CA ILE A 110 37.20 16.37 13.03
C ILE A 110 36.27 15.80 14.10
N HIS A 111 35.63 16.67 14.89
CA HIS A 111 34.79 16.27 16.02
C HIS A 111 33.48 17.06 16.02
N LEU A 112 32.37 16.32 15.91
CA LEU A 112 31.02 16.84 16.10
C LEU A 112 30.41 16.27 17.38
N SER A 113 29.96 17.13 18.28
CA SER A 113 29.17 16.71 19.44
C SER A 113 27.80 17.36 19.42
N LEU A 114 26.76 16.54 19.47
CA LEU A 114 25.36 16.92 19.65
C LEU A 114 24.81 16.28 20.94
N ALA A 115 25.69 16.03 21.92
CA ALA A 115 25.34 15.30 23.13
C ALA A 115 24.37 16.08 24.03
N TYR A 116 23.50 15.35 24.73
CA TYR A 116 22.51 15.87 25.68
C TYR A 116 21.60 16.93 25.04
N ASN A 117 21.01 16.58 23.89
CA ASN A 117 19.91 17.30 23.25
C ASN A 117 18.65 16.42 23.21
N ASN A 118 17.61 16.83 22.49
CA ASN A 118 16.33 16.14 22.38
C ASN A 118 16.11 15.56 20.97
N LEU A 119 17.17 15.18 20.26
CA LEU A 119 17.04 14.66 18.90
C LEU A 119 16.32 13.31 18.91
N GLU A 120 15.24 13.21 18.15
CA GLU A 120 14.57 11.94 17.88
C GLU A 120 15.10 11.27 16.60
N THR A 121 15.63 12.05 15.66
CA THR A 121 16.22 11.54 14.42
C THR A 121 17.27 12.50 13.88
N LEU A 122 18.00 12.07 12.85
CA LEU A 122 18.90 12.93 12.08
C LEU A 122 18.56 12.83 10.59
N PRO A 123 18.61 13.94 9.83
CA PRO A 123 18.37 13.90 8.39
C PRO A 123 19.32 12.93 7.69
N LYS A 124 18.80 12.25 6.67
CA LYS A 124 19.60 11.39 5.79
C LYS A 124 20.78 12.19 5.23
N ASP A 125 21.95 11.55 5.20
CA ASP A 125 23.18 12.14 4.66
C ASP A 125 23.64 13.44 5.35
N VAL A 126 23.20 13.76 6.58
CA VAL A 126 23.60 15.02 7.24
C VAL A 126 25.12 15.10 7.49
N PHE A 127 25.82 13.95 7.49
CA PHE A 127 27.29 13.87 7.61
C PHE A 127 28.04 13.85 6.28
N LYS A 128 27.33 13.95 5.15
CA LYS A 128 27.92 13.84 3.82
C LYS A 128 28.87 15.00 3.51
N GLY A 129 30.09 14.66 3.08
CA GLY A 129 31.13 15.62 2.72
C GLY A 129 31.96 16.14 3.92
N MET A 130 31.73 15.62 5.12
CA MET A 130 32.60 15.81 6.29
C MET A 130 33.66 14.70 6.33
N ASP A 131 34.58 14.71 5.36
CA ASP A 131 35.52 13.61 5.14
C ASP A 131 36.60 13.49 6.24
N ALA A 132 36.84 14.57 6.99
CA ALA A 132 37.79 14.61 8.10
C ALA A 132 37.22 14.11 9.45
N LEU A 133 35.93 13.72 9.48
CA LEU A 133 35.23 13.41 10.72
C LEU A 133 35.78 12.13 11.36
N THR A 134 36.31 12.26 12.58
CA THR A 134 36.88 11.14 13.36
C THR A 134 36.08 10.82 14.60
N LYS A 135 35.26 11.75 15.10
CA LYS A 135 34.43 11.52 16.28
C LYS A 135 33.07 12.19 16.16
N VAL A 136 32.02 11.43 16.49
CA VAL A 136 30.65 11.92 16.60
C VAL A 136 30.06 11.50 17.95
N ASP A 137 29.61 12.47 18.75
CA ASP A 137 28.91 12.21 20.02
C ASP A 137 27.42 12.57 19.90
N LEU A 138 26.56 11.57 20.07
CA LEU A 138 25.09 11.70 20.03
C LEU A 138 24.46 11.24 21.36
N ARG A 139 25.25 11.04 22.42
CA ARG A 139 24.73 10.55 23.71
C ARG A 139 23.68 11.48 24.30
N GLY A 140 22.77 10.93 25.11
CA GLY A 140 21.76 11.73 25.80
C GLY A 140 20.64 12.29 24.92
N ASN A 141 20.52 11.83 23.67
CA ASN A 141 19.37 12.09 22.80
C ASN A 141 18.32 10.96 22.87
N SER A 142 17.13 11.22 22.33
CA SER A 142 15.97 10.32 22.35
C SER A 142 15.74 9.63 21.00
N LEU A 143 16.79 9.11 20.39
CA LEU A 143 16.77 8.61 19.01
C LEU A 143 15.76 7.46 18.80
N ILE A 144 14.87 7.63 17.83
CA ILE A 144 13.91 6.63 17.37
C ILE A 144 14.57 5.81 16.26
N CYS A 145 14.84 4.54 16.55
CA CYS A 145 15.48 3.60 15.65
C CYS A 145 14.48 2.96 14.68
N ASP A 146 13.86 3.80 13.86
CA ASP A 146 13.03 3.39 12.74
C ASP A 146 13.79 3.52 11.41
N CYS A 147 13.06 3.48 10.30
CA CYS A 147 13.64 3.56 8.96
C CYS A 147 14.32 4.88 8.64
N LYS A 148 13.91 5.98 9.27
CA LYS A 148 14.55 7.28 9.07
C LYS A 148 15.94 7.32 9.67
N LEU A 149 16.22 6.49 10.68
CA LEU A 149 17.54 6.40 11.32
C LEU A 149 18.41 5.26 10.75
N LYS A 150 17.88 4.45 9.82
CA LYS A 150 18.61 3.33 9.19
C LYS A 150 19.94 3.80 8.56
N TRP A 151 19.95 4.96 7.91
CA TRP A 151 21.15 5.51 7.26
C TRP A 151 22.29 5.75 8.26
N LEU A 152 21.99 6.12 9.51
CA LEU A 152 23.00 6.35 10.54
C LEU A 152 23.70 5.03 10.87
N VAL A 153 22.94 3.95 11.00
CA VAL A 153 23.49 2.61 11.21
C VAL A 153 24.34 2.18 10.01
N GLU A 154 23.89 2.43 8.79
CA GLU A 154 24.69 2.16 7.57
C GLU A 154 25.99 2.97 7.55
N TRP A 155 25.92 4.25 7.87
CA TRP A 155 27.08 5.13 7.94
C TRP A 155 28.08 4.66 9.01
N MET A 156 27.60 4.23 10.17
CA MET A 156 28.43 3.66 11.25
C MET A 156 29.22 2.42 10.81
N HIS A 157 28.71 1.64 9.85
CA HIS A 157 29.40 0.44 9.34
C HIS A 157 30.48 0.78 8.29
N HIS A 158 30.46 1.97 7.69
CA HIS A 158 31.37 2.37 6.62
C HIS A 158 32.35 3.48 7.03
N THR A 159 32.09 4.18 8.13
CA THR A 159 32.92 5.27 8.62
C THR A 159 34.08 4.77 9.47
N ASN A 160 35.18 5.53 9.47
CA ASN A 160 36.28 5.35 10.43
C ASN A 160 36.08 6.19 11.71
N ALA A 161 35.02 6.99 11.78
CA ALA A 161 34.72 7.80 12.94
C ALA A 161 34.27 6.95 14.14
N THR A 162 34.73 7.31 15.33
CA THR A 162 34.27 6.69 16.58
C THR A 162 32.97 7.33 17.06
N LEU A 163 31.99 6.50 17.43
CA LEU A 163 30.75 6.91 18.05
C LEU A 163 30.67 6.35 19.47
N ASP A 164 30.33 7.21 20.41
CA ASP A 164 30.05 6.81 21.79
C ASP A 164 28.77 5.95 21.89
N GLN A 165 28.57 5.27 23.03
CA GLN A 165 27.45 4.34 23.18
C GLN A 165 26.10 5.05 23.20
N ILE A 166 25.27 4.77 22.20
CA ILE A 166 23.95 5.37 21.99
C ILE A 166 22.85 4.30 21.96
N TYR A 167 21.68 4.66 22.47
CA TYR A 167 20.57 3.73 22.70
C TYR A 167 19.30 4.24 22.03
N CYS A 168 18.48 3.31 21.56
CA CYS A 168 17.18 3.60 20.96
C CYS A 168 16.14 3.92 22.03
N SER A 169 15.38 5.00 21.85
CA SER A 169 14.20 5.34 22.65
C SER A 169 12.95 4.58 22.18
N GLY A 170 12.88 4.23 20.89
CA GLY A 170 11.82 3.45 20.27
C GLY A 170 12.23 2.98 18.86
N PRO A 171 11.35 2.33 18.08
CA PRO A 171 10.04 1.76 18.46
C PRO A 171 10.19 0.57 19.44
N PRO A 172 9.10 -0.01 19.99
CA PRO A 172 9.18 -1.05 21.03
C PRO A 172 10.08 -2.25 20.73
N ILE A 173 10.26 -2.60 19.44
CA ILE A 173 11.16 -3.69 19.03
C ILE A 173 12.66 -3.32 19.16
N HIS A 174 13.00 -2.04 19.15
CA HIS A 174 14.36 -1.53 19.29
C HIS A 174 14.60 -0.76 20.60
N GLN A 175 13.56 -0.42 21.36
CA GLN A 175 13.68 0.33 22.61
C GLN A 175 14.71 -0.29 23.56
N GLY A 176 15.64 0.53 24.04
CA GLY A 176 16.73 0.12 24.94
C GLY A 176 17.88 -0.63 24.26
N LYS A 177 17.79 -0.98 22.98
CA LYS A 177 18.91 -1.57 22.24
C LYS A 177 19.96 -0.52 21.94
N LYS A 178 21.22 -0.94 21.94
CA LYS A 178 22.35 -0.11 21.54
C LYS A 178 22.40 0.00 20.02
N ILE A 179 22.45 1.23 19.49
CA ILE A 179 22.41 1.49 18.05
C ILE A 179 23.64 0.88 17.36
N ASN A 180 24.81 0.91 18.01
CA ASN A 180 26.05 0.33 17.49
C ASN A 180 25.95 -1.19 17.23
N ASP A 181 25.00 -1.88 17.86
CA ASP A 181 24.83 -3.33 17.74
C ASP A 181 23.71 -3.68 16.74
N LEU A 182 23.02 -2.67 16.18
CA LEU A 182 22.00 -2.87 15.15
C LEU A 182 22.65 -3.07 13.78
N LEU A 183 22.04 -3.91 12.96
CA LEU A 183 22.43 -4.12 11.58
C LEU A 183 21.46 -3.37 10.66
N PRO A 184 21.89 -2.81 9.52
CA PRO A 184 21.00 -2.14 8.57
C PRO A 184 19.83 -3.03 8.11
N HIS A 185 20.05 -4.35 8.03
CA HIS A 185 19.05 -5.32 7.59
C HIS A 185 18.03 -5.67 8.69
N SER A 186 18.24 -5.19 9.92
CA SER A 186 17.27 -5.37 11.01
C SER A 186 16.11 -4.38 10.94
N PHE A 187 16.21 -3.35 10.08
CA PHE A 187 15.17 -2.37 9.81
C PHE A 187 14.30 -2.85 8.65
N ASP A 188 13.02 -3.10 8.91
CA ASP A 188 12.04 -3.48 7.89
C ASP A 188 11.40 -2.21 7.31
N CYS A 189 12.00 -1.68 6.24
CA CYS A 189 11.66 -0.36 5.68
C CYS A 189 10.88 -0.40 4.38
N ILE A 190 10.69 -1.57 3.82
CA ILE A 190 9.84 -1.74 2.66
C ILE A 190 8.45 -2.05 3.18
N THR A 191 7.53 -1.13 2.99
CA THR A 191 6.10 -1.37 3.20
C THR A 191 5.38 -1.38 1.86
N ALA A 192 4.09 -1.70 1.87
CA ALA A 192 3.26 -1.54 0.69
C ALA A 192 1.87 -1.00 1.05
N GLU A 193 1.30 -0.21 0.16
CA GLU A 193 -0.03 0.38 0.32
C GLU A 193 -0.87 0.21 -0.95
N PHE A 194 -2.19 0.31 -0.79
CA PHE A 194 -3.15 0.43 -1.88
C PHE A 194 -3.45 1.91 -2.14
N ALA A 195 -2.76 2.51 -3.10
CA ALA A 195 -2.98 3.89 -3.52
C ALA A 195 -4.19 3.99 -4.46
N SER A 196 -5.03 5.00 -4.27
CA SER A 196 -6.18 5.22 -5.16
C SER A 196 -5.70 5.49 -6.59
N TYR A 197 -6.16 4.69 -7.55
CA TYR A 197 -5.72 4.76 -8.94
C TYR A 197 -6.78 5.38 -9.84
N GLN A 198 -7.95 4.76 -9.90
CA GLN A 198 -9.04 5.17 -10.80
C GLN A 198 -10.40 5.01 -10.10
N SER A 199 -11.24 6.03 -10.20
CA SER A 199 -12.63 5.98 -9.74
C SER A 199 -13.58 5.83 -10.92
N MET A 200 -14.32 4.74 -10.95
CA MET A 200 -15.26 4.45 -12.03
C MET A 200 -16.57 5.23 -11.85
N LYS A 201 -17.26 5.53 -12.95
CA LYS A 201 -18.51 6.31 -12.93
C LYS A 201 -19.77 5.45 -12.74
N PHE A 202 -19.63 4.28 -12.13
CA PHE A 202 -20.73 3.32 -11.95
C PHE A 202 -20.60 2.56 -10.62
N GLU A 203 -21.75 2.10 -10.13
CA GLU A 203 -21.89 1.13 -9.05
C GLU A 203 -21.69 -0.29 -9.57
N SER A 204 -21.24 -1.20 -8.71
CA SER A 204 -21.10 -2.62 -9.03
C SER A 204 -21.32 -3.50 -7.80
N ILE A 205 -21.74 -4.74 -8.02
CA ILE A 205 -22.00 -5.71 -6.96
C ILE A 205 -20.96 -6.84 -6.92
N SER A 206 -20.42 -7.25 -8.07
CA SER A 206 -19.31 -8.20 -8.16
C SER A 206 -18.27 -7.73 -9.16
N VAL A 207 -17.04 -8.18 -8.96
CA VAL A 207 -15.90 -7.91 -9.83
C VAL A 207 -15.06 -9.18 -9.96
N GLU A 208 -14.68 -9.50 -11.18
CA GLU A 208 -13.82 -10.65 -11.48
C GLU A 208 -12.73 -10.23 -12.46
N ALA A 209 -11.48 -10.49 -12.10
CA ALA A 209 -10.33 -10.38 -12.99
C ALA A 209 -10.07 -11.73 -13.66
N PHE A 210 -9.79 -11.73 -14.96
CA PHE A 210 -9.49 -12.96 -15.69
C PHE A 210 -8.52 -12.72 -16.83
N THR A 211 -7.85 -13.79 -17.26
CA THR A 211 -6.96 -13.76 -18.43
C THR A 211 -7.64 -14.49 -19.58
N PHE A 212 -7.63 -13.89 -20.76
CA PHE A 212 -8.10 -14.53 -21.98
C PHE A 212 -7.13 -14.27 -23.14
N GLY A 213 -6.56 -15.34 -23.68
CA GLY A 213 -5.43 -15.23 -24.59
C GLY A 213 -4.19 -14.76 -23.83
N LYS A 214 -3.64 -13.59 -24.22
CA LYS A 214 -2.50 -12.94 -23.55
C LYS A 214 -2.87 -11.70 -22.76
N GLU A 215 -4.13 -11.30 -22.87
CA GLU A 215 -4.64 -10.05 -22.33
C GLU A 215 -5.38 -10.28 -21.01
N GLN A 216 -5.31 -9.28 -20.15
CA GLN A 216 -5.99 -9.25 -18.87
C GLN A 216 -7.27 -8.42 -19.00
N TYR A 217 -8.36 -8.97 -18.47
CA TYR A 217 -9.67 -8.36 -18.49
C TYR A 217 -10.26 -8.29 -17.09
N VAL A 218 -11.19 -7.37 -16.92
CA VAL A 218 -12.01 -7.25 -15.73
C VAL A 218 -13.47 -7.25 -16.14
N VAL A 219 -14.32 -7.94 -15.39
CA VAL A 219 -15.78 -7.82 -15.55
C VAL A 219 -16.41 -7.34 -14.27
N PHE A 220 -17.29 -6.33 -14.39
CA PHE A 220 -18.12 -5.82 -13.30
C PHE A 220 -19.59 -6.14 -13.56
N ALA A 221 -20.27 -6.69 -12.56
CA ALA A 221 -21.74 -6.78 -12.58
C ALA A 221 -22.34 -5.47 -12.07
N GLN A 222 -23.14 -4.80 -12.91
CA GLN A 222 -23.76 -3.52 -12.62
C GLN A 222 -25.29 -3.69 -12.53
N PRO A 223 -25.85 -3.94 -11.33
CA PRO A 223 -27.26 -4.29 -11.19
C PRO A 223 -28.20 -3.17 -11.65
N PHE A 224 -27.85 -1.90 -11.37
CA PHE A 224 -28.68 -0.74 -11.70
C PHE A 224 -28.55 -0.29 -13.15
N ALA A 225 -27.36 -0.42 -13.74
CA ALA A 225 -27.16 -0.20 -15.17
C ALA A 225 -27.74 -1.34 -16.03
N GLY A 226 -27.91 -2.53 -15.44
CA GLY A 226 -28.42 -3.70 -16.14
C GLY A 226 -27.39 -4.30 -17.09
N THR A 227 -26.11 -4.34 -16.69
CA THR A 227 -25.02 -4.79 -17.55
C THR A 227 -23.95 -5.60 -16.81
N CYS A 228 -23.28 -6.49 -17.55
CA CYS A 228 -21.92 -6.93 -17.24
C CYS A 228 -20.96 -6.11 -18.10
N SER A 229 -20.15 -5.24 -17.50
CA SER A 229 -19.20 -4.39 -18.22
C SER A 229 -17.81 -5.02 -18.20
N PHE A 230 -17.25 -5.27 -19.38
CA PHE A 230 -15.90 -5.81 -19.56
C PHE A 230 -14.94 -4.67 -19.81
N LEU A 231 -13.86 -4.61 -19.05
CA LEU A 231 -12.80 -3.62 -19.18
C LEU A 231 -11.51 -4.33 -19.60
N GLU A 232 -10.73 -3.63 -20.40
CA GLU A 232 -9.37 -4.01 -20.77
C GLU A 232 -8.39 -2.93 -20.34
N TRP A 233 -7.12 -3.31 -20.26
CA TRP A 233 -6.03 -2.40 -19.97
C TRP A 233 -5.57 -1.66 -21.23
N ASP A 234 -5.54 -0.34 -21.19
CA ASP A 234 -4.95 0.48 -22.23
C ASP A 234 -3.47 0.75 -21.91
N HIS A 235 -2.55 0.09 -22.62
CA HIS A 235 -1.11 0.28 -22.42
C HIS A 235 -0.59 1.67 -22.83
N VAL A 236 -1.37 2.45 -23.59
CA VAL A 236 -0.98 3.80 -24.03
C VAL A 236 -1.42 4.84 -23.02
N GLU A 237 -2.69 4.80 -22.62
CA GLU A 237 -3.25 5.74 -21.64
C GLU A 237 -2.94 5.32 -20.19
N MET A 238 -2.50 4.08 -19.97
CA MET A 238 -2.32 3.47 -18.66
C MET A 238 -3.63 3.51 -17.86
N THR A 239 -4.78 3.21 -18.47
CA THR A 239 -6.08 3.21 -17.77
C THR A 239 -6.92 2.00 -18.12
N PHE A 240 -7.92 1.72 -17.30
CA PHE A 240 -8.93 0.73 -17.63
C PHE A 240 -10.03 1.36 -18.48
N ARG A 241 -10.23 0.81 -19.68
CA ARG A 241 -11.27 1.23 -20.63
C ARG A 241 -12.31 0.15 -20.85
N THR A 242 -13.54 0.55 -21.13
CA THR A 242 -14.60 -0.41 -21.48
C THR A 242 -14.30 -1.07 -22.83
N HIS A 243 -14.21 -2.40 -22.82
CA HIS A 243 -13.99 -3.24 -23.99
C HIS A 243 -15.31 -3.73 -24.60
N ASP A 244 -16.22 -4.27 -23.77
CA ASP A 244 -17.49 -4.82 -24.23
C ASP A 244 -18.53 -4.83 -23.10
N THR A 245 -19.78 -5.17 -23.41
CA THR A 245 -20.88 -5.21 -22.46
C THR A 245 -21.90 -6.29 -22.80
N ILE A 246 -22.33 -7.05 -21.79
CA ILE A 246 -23.50 -7.93 -21.88
C ILE A 246 -24.68 -7.24 -21.20
N GLN A 247 -25.79 -7.07 -21.92
CA GLN A 247 -27.04 -6.56 -21.37
C GLN A 247 -27.68 -7.63 -20.49
N SER A 248 -27.95 -7.30 -19.24
CA SER A 248 -28.43 -8.23 -18.23
C SER A 248 -29.12 -7.49 -17.08
N THR A 249 -30.45 -7.54 -17.05
CA THR A 249 -31.26 -6.86 -16.03
C THR A 249 -31.07 -7.52 -14.66
N SER A 250 -30.85 -6.73 -13.61
CA SER A 250 -30.71 -7.23 -12.22
C SER A 250 -29.64 -8.31 -12.05
N THR A 251 -28.47 -8.08 -12.66
CA THR A 251 -27.31 -8.97 -12.57
C THR A 251 -26.73 -8.98 -11.17
N VAL A 252 -26.36 -10.16 -10.68
CA VAL A 252 -25.67 -10.36 -9.40
C VAL A 252 -24.21 -10.76 -9.62
N VAL A 253 -23.96 -11.70 -10.53
CA VAL A 253 -22.61 -12.19 -10.81
C VAL A 253 -22.41 -12.35 -12.31
N CYS A 254 -21.25 -11.90 -12.80
CA CYS A 254 -20.75 -12.16 -14.14
C CYS A 254 -19.46 -12.97 -14.01
N LYS A 255 -19.55 -14.30 -13.95
CA LYS A 255 -18.40 -15.17 -13.68
C LYS A 255 -17.75 -15.59 -15.02
N PRO A 256 -16.53 -15.14 -15.33
CA PRO A 256 -15.81 -15.59 -16.52
C PRO A 256 -15.29 -17.01 -16.31
N MET A 257 -15.25 -17.79 -17.38
CA MET A 257 -14.69 -19.14 -17.39
C MET A 257 -14.05 -19.41 -18.75
N VAL A 258 -12.80 -19.86 -18.75
CA VAL A 258 -12.07 -20.18 -20.00
C VAL A 258 -11.90 -21.69 -20.10
N ILE A 259 -12.41 -22.28 -21.18
CA ILE A 259 -12.31 -23.72 -21.48
C ILE A 259 -11.80 -23.86 -22.91
N ASP A 260 -10.71 -24.60 -23.11
CA ASP A 260 -10.13 -24.88 -24.43
C ASP A 260 -9.99 -23.62 -25.32
N SER A 261 -9.41 -22.56 -24.75
CA SER A 261 -9.24 -21.23 -25.39
C SER A 261 -10.53 -20.52 -25.81
N HIS A 262 -11.69 -20.96 -25.34
CA HIS A 262 -12.97 -20.27 -25.50
C HIS A 262 -13.37 -19.59 -24.18
N LEU A 263 -13.80 -18.33 -24.28
CA LEU A 263 -14.33 -17.58 -23.14
C LEU A 263 -15.84 -17.78 -23.03
N PHE A 264 -16.27 -18.20 -21.86
CA PHE A 264 -17.66 -18.27 -21.43
C PHE A 264 -17.89 -17.29 -20.27
N VAL A 265 -19.12 -16.79 -20.16
CA VAL A 265 -19.53 -15.93 -19.05
C VAL A 265 -20.85 -16.45 -18.52
N ILE A 266 -20.87 -16.84 -17.25
CA ILE A 266 -22.09 -17.22 -16.55
C ILE A 266 -22.67 -15.95 -15.92
N VAL A 267 -23.87 -15.59 -16.35
CA VAL A 267 -24.56 -14.37 -15.93
C VAL A 267 -25.73 -14.75 -15.03
N ALA A 268 -25.56 -14.52 -13.72
CA ALA A 268 -26.61 -14.74 -12.72
C ALA A 268 -27.50 -13.51 -12.59
N GLN A 269 -28.81 -13.71 -12.70
CA GLN A 269 -29.81 -12.65 -12.60
C GLN A 269 -30.92 -13.01 -11.62
N LEU A 270 -31.44 -12.00 -10.92
CA LEU A 270 -32.61 -12.15 -10.04
C LEU A 270 -33.94 -12.16 -10.79
N PHE A 271 -33.98 -11.59 -12.00
CA PHE A 271 -35.17 -11.50 -12.85
C PHE A 271 -34.83 -11.94 -14.27
N GLY A 272 -35.76 -12.59 -14.96
CA GLY A 272 -35.58 -13.05 -16.34
C GLY A 272 -34.89 -14.42 -16.50
N GLY A 273 -34.36 -14.98 -15.41
CA GLY A 273 -33.56 -16.21 -15.44
C GLY A 273 -32.08 -15.92 -15.67
N SER A 274 -31.22 -16.89 -15.38
CA SER A 274 -29.76 -16.77 -15.59
C SER A 274 -29.36 -17.36 -16.93
N HIS A 275 -28.24 -16.90 -17.51
CA HIS A 275 -27.84 -17.25 -18.87
C HIS A 275 -26.34 -17.51 -18.97
N ILE A 276 -25.93 -18.25 -20.02
CA ILE A 276 -24.52 -18.48 -20.35
C ILE A 276 -24.25 -17.88 -21.72
N TYR A 277 -23.20 -17.05 -21.77
CA TYR A 277 -22.70 -16.42 -22.98
C TYR A 277 -21.36 -17.02 -23.39
N LYS A 278 -21.10 -17.07 -24.69
CA LYS A 278 -19.81 -17.45 -25.27
C LYS A 278 -19.25 -16.26 -26.06
N ARG A 279 -17.97 -15.99 -25.92
CA ARG A 279 -17.26 -15.03 -26.77
C ARG A 279 -17.08 -15.61 -28.17
N ASP A 280 -17.61 -14.90 -29.16
CA ASP A 280 -17.29 -15.13 -30.57
C ASP A 280 -16.18 -14.16 -30.98
N THR A 281 -14.98 -14.69 -31.22
CA THR A 281 -13.81 -13.92 -31.61
C THR A 281 -13.90 -13.40 -33.05
N SER A 282 -14.64 -14.09 -33.93
CA SER A 282 -14.80 -13.70 -35.34
C SER A 282 -15.80 -12.55 -35.47
N ALA A 283 -16.89 -12.60 -34.70
CA ALA A 283 -17.90 -11.53 -34.66
C ALA A 283 -17.62 -10.45 -33.61
N ASN A 284 -16.54 -10.60 -32.83
CA ASN A 284 -16.13 -9.72 -31.74
C ASN A 284 -17.27 -9.35 -30.77
N LYS A 285 -18.08 -10.35 -30.37
CA LYS A 285 -19.27 -10.15 -29.53
C LYS A 285 -19.52 -11.34 -28.62
N PHE A 286 -20.29 -11.11 -27.56
CA PHE A 286 -20.86 -12.20 -26.75
C PHE A 286 -22.17 -12.71 -27.35
N ILE A 287 -22.31 -14.03 -27.43
CA ILE A 287 -23.50 -14.71 -27.92
C ILE A 287 -24.09 -15.52 -26.78
N LYS A 288 -25.39 -15.32 -26.48
CA LYS A 288 -26.11 -16.18 -25.54
C LYS A 288 -26.23 -17.58 -26.14
N ILE A 289 -25.66 -18.58 -25.48
CA ILE A 289 -25.66 -19.97 -25.97
C ILE A 289 -26.58 -20.88 -25.17
N GLN A 290 -26.92 -20.52 -23.92
CA GLN A 290 -27.70 -21.39 -23.06
C GLN A 290 -28.49 -20.59 -22.00
N ASP A 291 -29.72 -21.05 -21.73
CA ASP A 291 -30.53 -20.60 -20.61
C ASP A 291 -30.37 -21.57 -19.43
N ILE A 292 -30.29 -21.03 -18.22
CA ILE A 292 -30.25 -21.81 -16.97
C ILE A 292 -31.69 -22.04 -16.50
N ASP A 293 -32.00 -23.27 -16.09
CA ASP A 293 -33.33 -23.67 -15.64
C ASP A 293 -33.80 -22.83 -14.44
N ILE A 294 -34.81 -21.99 -14.68
CA ILE A 294 -35.43 -21.08 -13.71
C ILE A 294 -36.14 -21.81 -12.57
N LEU A 295 -36.47 -23.09 -12.73
CA LEU A 295 -37.09 -23.88 -11.66
C LEU A 295 -36.04 -24.33 -10.65
N LYS A 296 -34.79 -24.53 -11.07
CA LYS A 296 -33.65 -24.90 -10.22
C LYS A 296 -32.96 -23.71 -9.59
N ILE A 297 -32.71 -22.67 -10.39
CA ILE A 297 -32.05 -21.43 -9.95
C ILE A 297 -33.04 -20.28 -10.07
N ARG A 298 -33.41 -19.71 -8.93
CA ARG A 298 -34.40 -18.63 -8.77
C ARG A 298 -33.80 -17.34 -8.23
N LYS A 299 -32.94 -17.43 -7.21
CA LYS A 299 -32.31 -16.27 -6.57
C LYS A 299 -30.81 -16.51 -6.41
N PRO A 300 -30.06 -16.52 -7.52
CA PRO A 300 -28.62 -16.73 -7.47
C PRO A 300 -27.96 -15.59 -6.67
N ASN A 301 -27.04 -15.93 -5.78
CA ASN A 301 -26.30 -14.94 -4.99
C ASN A 301 -24.79 -14.98 -5.24
N ASP A 302 -24.26 -16.16 -5.57
CA ASP A 302 -22.83 -16.37 -5.79
C ASP A 302 -22.58 -17.47 -6.85
N ILE A 303 -21.43 -17.39 -7.52
CA ILE A 303 -20.97 -18.38 -8.50
C ILE A 303 -19.50 -18.68 -8.28
N GLU A 304 -19.16 -19.96 -8.18
CA GLU A 304 -17.77 -20.42 -8.15
C GLU A 304 -17.47 -21.37 -9.29
N THR A 305 -16.26 -21.28 -9.87
CA THR A 305 -15.80 -22.17 -10.95
C THR A 305 -14.64 -23.03 -10.46
N PHE A 306 -14.57 -24.28 -10.91
CA PHE A 306 -13.52 -25.20 -10.48
C PHE A 306 -13.31 -26.33 -11.49
N LEU A 307 -12.14 -26.97 -11.38
CA LEU A 307 -11.74 -28.11 -12.20
C LEU A 307 -11.54 -29.33 -11.29
N ILE A 308 -12.09 -30.48 -11.65
CA ILE A 308 -11.85 -31.75 -10.96
C ILE A 308 -11.53 -32.81 -11.99
N ASP A 309 -10.37 -33.45 -11.86
CA ASP A 309 -9.91 -34.53 -12.75
C ASP A 309 -9.98 -34.15 -14.25
N GLY A 310 -9.68 -32.88 -14.58
CA GLY A 310 -9.74 -32.35 -15.96
C GLY A 310 -11.13 -31.98 -16.45
N GLU A 311 -12.18 -32.19 -15.64
CA GLU A 311 -13.56 -31.82 -15.97
C GLU A 311 -13.90 -30.44 -15.38
N SER A 312 -14.52 -29.59 -16.20
CA SER A 312 -14.87 -28.20 -15.86
C SER A 312 -16.25 -28.12 -15.24
N PHE A 313 -16.35 -27.44 -14.09
CA PHE A 313 -17.59 -27.24 -13.36
C PHE A 313 -17.77 -25.78 -12.93
N PHE A 314 -19.01 -25.42 -12.69
CA PHE A 314 -19.35 -24.27 -11.86
C PHE A 314 -20.50 -24.61 -10.92
N VAL A 315 -20.66 -23.84 -9.87
CA VAL A 315 -21.76 -23.96 -8.92
C VAL A 315 -22.41 -22.61 -8.72
N ILE A 316 -23.74 -22.59 -8.62
CA ILE A 316 -24.50 -21.37 -8.33
C ILE A 316 -25.17 -21.55 -6.97
N ALA A 317 -24.85 -20.68 -6.01
CA ALA A 317 -25.54 -20.62 -4.72
C ALA A 317 -26.90 -19.94 -4.89
N ASP A 318 -27.97 -20.58 -4.41
CA ASP A 318 -29.33 -20.03 -4.47
C ASP A 318 -29.84 -19.63 -3.08
N SER A 319 -30.19 -18.35 -2.94
CA SER A 319 -30.66 -17.75 -1.69
C SER A 319 -32.16 -17.95 -1.44
N SER A 320 -32.87 -18.63 -2.33
CA SER A 320 -34.29 -18.97 -2.18
C SER A 320 -34.47 -20.40 -1.67
N LYS A 321 -35.53 -20.61 -0.87
CA LYS A 321 -35.89 -21.96 -0.40
C LYS A 321 -36.36 -22.91 -1.50
N ALA A 322 -36.88 -22.36 -2.60
CA ALA A 322 -37.50 -23.14 -3.67
C ALA A 322 -36.51 -23.46 -4.80
N GLY A 323 -35.44 -22.67 -4.93
CA GLY A 323 -34.27 -23.06 -5.70
C GLY A 323 -33.36 -23.99 -4.88
N SER A 324 -32.38 -24.55 -5.56
CA SER A 324 -31.34 -25.37 -4.91
C SER A 324 -29.99 -24.99 -5.48
N THR A 325 -28.99 -24.83 -4.61
CA THR A 325 -27.60 -24.66 -5.05
C THR A 325 -27.22 -25.81 -5.96
N THR A 326 -26.80 -25.51 -7.19
CA THR A 326 -26.65 -26.53 -8.24
C THR A 326 -25.27 -26.46 -8.86
N VAL A 327 -24.61 -27.61 -8.90
CA VAL A 327 -23.36 -27.85 -9.63
C VAL A 327 -23.71 -28.17 -11.08
N TYR A 328 -23.04 -27.50 -12.01
CA TYR A 328 -23.14 -27.70 -13.45
C TYR A 328 -21.82 -28.22 -13.99
N LYS A 329 -21.90 -29.12 -14.97
CA LYS A 329 -20.76 -29.77 -15.62
C LYS A 329 -20.70 -29.45 -17.10
N TRP A 330 -19.51 -29.12 -17.59
CA TRP A 330 -19.23 -29.00 -19.02
C TRP A 330 -19.24 -30.38 -19.71
N ASN A 331 -19.93 -30.49 -20.84
CA ASN A 331 -19.99 -31.73 -21.63
C ASN A 331 -19.43 -31.62 -23.06
N GLY A 332 -18.76 -30.52 -23.39
CA GLY A 332 -18.23 -30.22 -24.73
C GLY A 332 -19.09 -29.27 -25.56
N ASN A 333 -20.39 -29.12 -25.26
CA ASN A 333 -21.28 -28.19 -25.97
C ASN A 333 -21.90 -27.13 -25.05
N GLY A 334 -22.20 -27.51 -23.81
CA GLY A 334 -22.84 -26.64 -22.83
C GLY A 334 -22.64 -27.15 -21.41
N PHE A 335 -23.32 -26.50 -20.47
CA PHE A 335 -23.24 -26.80 -19.05
C PHE A 335 -24.55 -27.38 -18.53
N TYR A 336 -24.51 -28.57 -17.95
CA TYR A 336 -25.72 -29.27 -17.54
C TYR A 336 -25.68 -29.58 -16.05
N SER A 337 -26.84 -29.56 -15.41
CA SER A 337 -26.99 -29.84 -13.98
C SER A 337 -26.41 -31.23 -13.67
N HIS A 338 -25.45 -31.25 -12.75
CA HIS A 338 -24.70 -32.42 -12.33
C HIS A 338 -25.14 -32.89 -10.95
N GLN A 339 -25.35 -31.96 -10.02
CA GLN A 339 -25.82 -32.26 -8.67
C GLN A 339 -26.50 -31.03 -8.04
N SER A 340 -27.60 -31.25 -7.32
CA SER A 340 -28.20 -30.23 -6.45
C SER A 340 -27.78 -30.47 -5.00
N LEU A 341 -27.45 -29.40 -4.30
CA LEU A 341 -26.95 -29.36 -2.93
C LEU A 341 -27.93 -28.58 -2.04
N HIS A 342 -27.91 -28.90 -0.76
CA HIS A 342 -28.56 -28.13 0.31
C HIS A 342 -30.03 -27.72 0.04
N PRO A 343 -30.93 -28.68 -0.24
CA PRO A 343 -32.33 -28.38 -0.56
C PRO A 343 -33.04 -27.66 0.61
N TRP A 344 -33.85 -26.65 0.30
CA TRP A 344 -34.63 -25.84 1.24
C TRP A 344 -33.84 -24.84 2.10
N TYR A 345 -32.54 -24.70 1.85
CA TYR A 345 -31.69 -23.69 2.47
C TYR A 345 -31.64 -22.40 1.64
N ARG A 346 -31.11 -21.34 2.25
CA ARG A 346 -30.89 -20.05 1.58
C ARG A 346 -29.41 -19.80 1.51
N ASP A 347 -28.78 -20.42 0.51
CA ASP A 347 -27.33 -20.35 0.36
C ASP A 347 -26.95 -18.96 -0.15
N THR A 348 -25.98 -18.35 0.53
CA THR A 348 -25.50 -17.00 0.25
C THR A 348 -24.18 -17.02 -0.52
N ASP A 349 -23.35 -18.04 -0.33
CA ASP A 349 -22.02 -18.11 -0.91
C ASP A 349 -21.59 -19.57 -1.02
N VAL A 350 -20.74 -19.85 -2.01
CA VAL A 350 -20.16 -21.15 -2.24
C VAL A 350 -18.66 -21.01 -2.49
N GLU A 351 -17.87 -21.71 -1.70
CA GLU A 351 -16.42 -21.67 -1.79
C GLU A 351 -15.86 -23.02 -2.19
N TYR A 352 -15.11 -23.05 -3.29
CA TYR A 352 -14.31 -24.20 -3.67
C TYR A 352 -12.92 -24.14 -3.05
N LEU A 353 -12.46 -25.26 -2.51
CA LEU A 353 -11.11 -25.41 -1.98
C LEU A 353 -10.65 -26.86 -2.01
N GLU A 354 -9.34 -27.06 -1.95
CA GLU A 354 -8.75 -28.39 -1.78
C GLU A 354 -8.20 -28.58 -0.36
N ILE A 355 -8.68 -29.60 0.33
CA ILE A 355 -8.19 -29.99 1.66
C ILE A 355 -7.46 -31.32 1.51
N SER A 356 -6.15 -31.32 1.74
CA SER A 356 -5.29 -32.51 1.54
C SER A 356 -5.45 -33.11 0.14
N ASN A 357 -5.41 -32.27 -0.91
CA ASN A 357 -5.57 -32.63 -2.33
C ASN A 357 -6.90 -33.33 -2.67
N LYS A 358 -7.93 -33.12 -1.84
CA LYS A 358 -9.29 -33.58 -2.11
C LYS A 358 -10.18 -32.36 -2.34
N PRO A 359 -10.96 -32.33 -3.43
CA PRO A 359 -11.87 -31.22 -3.69
C PRO A 359 -12.99 -31.15 -2.64
N HIS A 360 -13.28 -29.95 -2.16
CA HIS A 360 -14.36 -29.65 -1.22
C HIS A 360 -15.14 -28.43 -1.69
N LEU A 361 -16.39 -28.34 -1.21
CA LEU A 361 -17.19 -27.13 -1.28
C LEU A 361 -17.61 -26.73 0.13
N ILE A 362 -17.61 -25.43 0.42
CA ILE A 362 -18.20 -24.88 1.64
C ILE A 362 -19.40 -24.03 1.22
N LEU A 363 -20.57 -24.33 1.77
CA LEU A 363 -21.78 -23.52 1.57
C LEU A 363 -22.05 -22.69 2.81
N SER A 364 -22.25 -21.39 2.61
CA SER A 364 -22.78 -20.48 3.63
C SER A 364 -24.27 -20.27 3.41
N SER A 365 -25.06 -20.20 4.47
CA SER A 365 -26.52 -19.99 4.36
C SER A 365 -27.07 -19.14 5.49
N SER A 366 -28.13 -18.38 5.20
CA SER A 366 -28.74 -17.47 6.19
C SER A 366 -29.19 -18.20 7.46
N SER A 367 -28.79 -17.71 8.62
CA SER A 367 -29.11 -18.24 9.95
C SER A 367 -28.72 -19.72 10.14
N GLN A 368 -27.69 -20.20 9.43
CA GLN A 368 -27.17 -21.56 9.53
C GLN A 368 -25.65 -21.57 9.70
N ARG A 369 -25.09 -22.74 10.00
CA ARG A 369 -23.64 -22.94 10.03
C ARG A 369 -23.12 -23.27 8.63
N PRO A 370 -21.88 -22.89 8.28
CA PRO A 370 -21.28 -23.31 7.02
C PRO A 370 -21.17 -24.82 6.94
N VAL A 371 -21.52 -25.39 5.78
CA VAL A 371 -21.53 -26.83 5.53
C VAL A 371 -20.40 -27.22 4.60
N VAL A 372 -19.59 -28.19 5.00
CA VAL A 372 -18.48 -28.73 4.20
C VAL A 372 -18.94 -29.99 3.47
N TYR A 373 -18.79 -29.96 2.15
CA TYR A 373 -18.97 -31.10 1.25
C TYR A 373 -17.61 -31.58 0.75
N GLN A 374 -17.48 -32.90 0.54
CA GLN A 374 -16.28 -33.51 -0.03
C GLN A 374 -16.62 -34.24 -1.32
N TRP A 375 -15.76 -34.08 -2.33
CA TRP A 375 -15.88 -34.82 -3.58
C TRP A 375 -15.62 -36.31 -3.38
N ASN A 376 -16.60 -37.11 -3.76
CA ASN A 376 -16.54 -38.56 -3.83
C ASN A 376 -16.20 -38.98 -5.26
N ARG A 377 -14.99 -39.51 -5.45
CA ARG A 377 -14.49 -39.91 -6.76
C ARG A 377 -15.24 -41.10 -7.38
N SER A 378 -15.87 -41.97 -6.58
CA SER A 378 -16.59 -43.14 -7.13
C SER A 378 -17.95 -42.72 -7.70
N GLN A 379 -18.67 -41.85 -6.99
CA GLN A 379 -19.97 -41.34 -7.42
C GLN A 379 -19.85 -40.11 -8.32
N LYS A 380 -18.65 -39.50 -8.38
CA LYS A 380 -18.40 -38.20 -9.00
C LYS A 380 -19.39 -37.14 -8.51
N GLN A 381 -19.61 -37.07 -7.20
CA GLN A 381 -20.55 -36.15 -6.55
C GLN A 381 -19.98 -35.64 -5.24
N PHE A 382 -20.51 -34.53 -4.74
CA PHE A 382 -20.18 -33.97 -3.43
C PHE A 382 -21.06 -34.57 -2.32
N ASP A 383 -20.43 -35.24 -1.36
CA ASP A 383 -21.11 -35.77 -0.18
C ASP A 383 -20.96 -34.79 0.99
N ARG A 384 -22.06 -34.54 1.72
CA ARG A 384 -22.01 -33.72 2.94
C ARG A 384 -21.15 -34.41 3.99
N ARG A 385 -20.19 -33.68 4.58
CA ARG A 385 -19.28 -34.21 5.61
C ARG A 385 -19.58 -33.69 7.00
N THR A 386 -19.42 -32.40 7.20
CA THR A 386 -19.49 -31.76 8.52
C THR A 386 -19.94 -30.32 8.40
N ASP A 387 -20.37 -29.76 9.52
CA ASP A 387 -20.55 -28.32 9.67
C ASP A 387 -19.28 -27.71 10.29
N ILE A 388 -19.03 -26.44 10.00
CA ILE A 388 -18.06 -25.63 10.74
C ILE A 388 -18.75 -25.20 12.05
N PRO A 389 -18.27 -25.65 13.23
CA PRO A 389 -18.95 -25.36 14.49
C PRO A 389 -18.77 -23.90 14.92
N GLU A 390 -19.58 -23.46 15.89
CA GLU A 390 -19.45 -22.18 16.58
C GLU A 390 -19.55 -20.92 15.70
N MET A 391 -20.07 -21.08 14.47
CA MET A 391 -20.28 -20.00 13.51
C MET A 391 -21.63 -20.15 12.84
N GLU A 392 -22.61 -19.35 13.26
CA GLU A 392 -23.96 -19.29 12.67
C GLU A 392 -24.11 -18.03 11.81
N ASP A 393 -25.02 -18.01 10.85
CA ASP A 393 -25.29 -16.79 10.06
C ASP A 393 -24.04 -16.21 9.37
N VAL A 394 -23.16 -17.10 8.92
CA VAL A 394 -22.02 -16.73 8.07
C VAL A 394 -22.56 -16.37 6.70
N PHE A 395 -22.15 -15.21 6.20
CA PHE A 395 -22.55 -14.70 4.90
C PHE A 395 -21.72 -15.31 3.76
N SER A 396 -20.39 -15.38 3.94
CA SER A 396 -19.48 -15.95 2.94
C SER A 396 -18.22 -16.55 3.55
N VAL A 397 -17.60 -17.47 2.81
CA VAL A 397 -16.31 -18.07 3.13
C VAL A 397 -15.34 -17.81 1.98
N LYS A 398 -14.12 -17.37 2.28
CA LYS A 398 -13.03 -17.31 1.29
C LYS A 398 -11.76 -17.92 1.85
N HIS A 399 -11.08 -18.78 1.11
CA HIS A 399 -9.88 -19.47 1.60
C HIS A 399 -8.58 -18.79 1.15
N PHE A 400 -7.51 -19.05 1.90
CA PHE A 400 -6.15 -18.67 1.53
C PHE A 400 -5.14 -19.63 2.15
N ALA A 401 -3.91 -19.63 1.65
CA ALA A 401 -2.84 -20.48 2.15
C ALA A 401 -1.59 -19.65 2.48
N VAL A 402 -0.98 -19.93 3.64
CA VAL A 402 0.30 -19.32 4.04
C VAL A 402 1.23 -20.41 4.55
N LYS A 403 2.44 -20.50 3.98
CA LYS A 403 3.44 -21.52 4.34
C LYS A 403 2.90 -22.97 4.29
N GLY A 404 1.94 -23.24 3.40
CA GLY A 404 1.31 -24.55 3.25
C GLY A 404 0.14 -24.82 4.21
N ASP A 405 -0.08 -23.98 5.22
CA ASP A 405 -1.25 -24.05 6.08
C ASP A 405 -2.47 -23.43 5.37
N LEU A 406 -3.60 -24.11 5.44
CA LEU A 406 -4.88 -23.67 4.87
C LEU A 406 -5.68 -22.87 5.91
N PHE A 407 -6.18 -21.71 5.49
CA PHE A 407 -7.02 -20.83 6.28
C PHE A 407 -8.30 -20.46 5.53
N ILE A 408 -9.30 -20.02 6.29
CA ILE A 408 -10.53 -19.46 5.76
C ILE A 408 -10.90 -18.17 6.50
N CYS A 409 -11.40 -17.19 5.76
CA CYS A 409 -12.07 -15.99 6.25
C CYS A 409 -13.57 -16.23 6.23
N LEU A 410 -14.22 -16.04 7.38
CA LEU A 410 -15.67 -16.14 7.55
C LEU A 410 -16.26 -14.74 7.72
N THR A 411 -17.15 -14.37 6.81
CA THR A 411 -17.79 -13.05 6.79
C THR A 411 -19.10 -13.10 7.58
N ARG A 412 -19.34 -12.12 8.45
CA ARG A 412 -20.64 -11.86 9.08
C ARG A 412 -21.06 -10.43 8.88
N PHE A 413 -22.36 -10.18 8.70
CA PHE A 413 -22.86 -8.81 8.54
C PHE A 413 -22.68 -7.98 9.82
N ILE A 414 -23.05 -8.54 10.96
CA ILE A 414 -22.88 -7.95 12.29
C ILE A 414 -22.33 -9.00 13.26
N GLY A 415 -21.75 -8.55 14.38
CA GLY A 415 -21.01 -9.42 15.29
C GLY A 415 -19.56 -9.54 14.84
N ASP A 416 -18.97 -10.73 14.96
CA ASP A 416 -17.55 -10.94 14.65
C ASP A 416 -17.36 -11.88 13.44
N SER A 417 -16.67 -11.36 12.43
CA SER A 417 -16.00 -12.16 11.40
C SER A 417 -14.81 -12.90 11.99
N LYS A 418 -14.39 -14.00 11.36
CA LYS A 418 -13.31 -14.85 11.90
C LYS A 418 -12.35 -15.31 10.83
N VAL A 419 -11.09 -15.51 11.22
CA VAL A 419 -10.12 -16.30 10.47
C VAL A 419 -9.92 -17.61 11.19
N MET A 420 -10.01 -18.71 10.45
CA MET A 420 -9.81 -20.06 10.98
C MET A 420 -8.71 -20.80 10.20
N ARG A 421 -7.97 -21.68 10.87
CA ARG A 421 -6.95 -22.55 10.29
C ARG A 421 -7.44 -24.00 10.28
N TRP A 422 -7.15 -24.72 9.21
CA TRP A 422 -7.34 -26.17 9.16
C TRP A 422 -6.29 -26.90 10.01
N ASP A 423 -6.70 -27.69 10.99
CA ASP A 423 -5.79 -28.42 11.90
C ASP A 423 -5.51 -29.88 11.49
N GLY A 424 -6.06 -30.32 10.36
CA GLY A 424 -6.01 -31.71 9.91
C GLY A 424 -7.34 -32.45 10.04
N ALA A 425 -8.22 -32.00 10.94
CA ALA A 425 -9.54 -32.60 11.17
C ALA A 425 -10.69 -31.58 11.05
N MET A 426 -10.49 -30.35 11.50
CA MET A 426 -11.50 -29.29 11.47
C MET A 426 -10.86 -27.89 11.38
N PHE A 427 -11.69 -26.90 11.09
CA PHE A 427 -11.29 -25.50 11.18
C PHE A 427 -11.30 -25.03 12.65
N LYS A 428 -10.20 -24.39 13.07
CA LYS A 428 -10.01 -23.81 14.41
C LYS A 428 -9.82 -22.31 14.31
N GLU A 429 -10.46 -21.57 15.20
CA GLU A 429 -10.32 -20.12 15.27
C GLU A 429 -8.87 -19.68 15.51
N VAL A 430 -8.44 -18.68 14.76
CA VAL A 430 -7.12 -18.02 14.89
C VAL A 430 -7.30 -16.59 15.40
N GLN A 431 -8.28 -15.88 14.85
CA GLN A 431 -8.50 -14.46 15.13
C GLN A 431 -9.94 -14.04 14.83
N THR A 432 -10.45 -13.08 15.58
CA THR A 432 -11.78 -12.47 15.42
C THR A 432 -11.68 -11.02 14.99
N PHE A 433 -12.66 -10.56 14.20
CA PHE A 433 -12.69 -9.24 13.58
C PHE A 433 -14.10 -8.64 13.72
N PRO A 434 -14.26 -7.46 14.34
CA PRO A 434 -15.56 -6.83 14.48
C PRO A 434 -16.16 -6.44 13.13
N SER A 435 -17.31 -7.00 12.80
CA SER A 435 -18.04 -6.70 11.57
C SER A 435 -19.09 -5.61 11.78
N ARG A 436 -18.97 -4.53 11.00
CA ARG A 436 -19.88 -3.38 11.03
C ARG A 436 -20.60 -3.27 9.69
N GLY A 437 -21.61 -4.11 9.48
CA GLY A 437 -22.30 -4.22 8.21
C GLY A 437 -21.39 -4.80 7.13
N SER A 438 -20.66 -5.88 7.42
CA SER A 438 -19.69 -6.46 6.49
C SER A 438 -20.32 -7.44 5.52
N MET A 439 -20.06 -7.25 4.22
CA MET A 439 -20.53 -8.14 3.15
C MET A 439 -19.39 -8.89 2.47
N VAL A 440 -18.14 -8.59 2.84
CA VAL A 440 -16.95 -9.18 2.22
C VAL A 440 -15.79 -9.21 3.21
N PHE A 441 -15.13 -10.37 3.30
CA PHE A 441 -13.84 -10.53 3.96
C PHE A 441 -12.90 -11.29 3.04
N GLN A 442 -12.28 -10.56 2.11
CA GLN A 442 -11.53 -11.14 1.00
C GLN A 442 -10.05 -11.28 1.36
N PRO A 443 -9.49 -12.51 1.45
CA PRO A 443 -8.05 -12.68 1.47
C PRO A 443 -7.47 -12.40 0.08
N VAL A 444 -6.29 -11.76 0.07
CA VAL A 444 -5.62 -11.30 -1.15
C VAL A 444 -4.12 -11.58 -1.03
N SER A 445 -3.53 -12.23 -2.03
CA SER A 445 -2.08 -12.50 -2.07
C SER A 445 -1.43 -11.70 -3.19
N ILE A 446 -0.42 -10.90 -2.87
CA ILE A 446 0.35 -10.08 -3.83
C ILE A 446 1.84 -10.30 -3.60
N GLY A 447 2.48 -11.04 -4.51
CA GLY A 447 3.86 -11.48 -4.31
C GLY A 447 4.03 -12.25 -3.00
N ASN A 448 4.85 -11.73 -2.08
CA ASN A 448 5.07 -12.33 -0.76
C ASN A 448 4.10 -11.81 0.32
N TRP A 449 3.26 -10.84 -0.02
CA TRP A 449 2.35 -10.19 0.93
C TRP A 449 1.01 -10.92 0.93
N GLN A 450 0.56 -11.32 2.12
CA GLN A 450 -0.79 -11.82 2.34
C GLN A 450 -1.60 -10.74 3.06
N TYR A 451 -2.70 -10.35 2.46
CA TYR A 451 -3.67 -9.39 3.00
C TYR A 451 -5.02 -10.08 3.25
N ALA A 452 -5.85 -9.43 4.06
CA ALA A 452 -7.27 -9.69 4.14
C ALA A 452 -8.02 -8.36 4.25
N ILE A 453 -9.03 -8.17 3.41
CA ILE A 453 -9.77 -6.90 3.29
C ILE A 453 -11.17 -7.13 3.82
N LEU A 454 -11.48 -6.50 4.96
CA LEU A 454 -12.78 -6.56 5.61
C LEU A 454 -13.60 -5.32 5.24
N GLY A 455 -14.58 -5.50 4.36
CA GLY A 455 -15.48 -4.45 3.94
C GLY A 455 -16.46 -4.05 5.06
N SER A 456 -16.90 -2.80 5.05
CA SER A 456 -17.88 -2.29 6.01
C SER A 456 -18.84 -1.29 5.36
N ASP A 457 -20.15 -1.48 5.58
CA ASP A 457 -21.18 -0.54 5.17
C ASP A 457 -21.34 0.64 6.17
N TYR A 458 -20.87 0.49 7.41
CA TYR A 458 -21.07 1.46 8.50
C TYR A 458 -19.79 2.19 8.94
N SER A 459 -18.62 1.79 8.44
CA SER A 459 -17.32 2.39 8.76
C SER A 459 -16.34 2.20 7.59
N LEU A 460 -15.08 2.61 7.77
CA LEU A 460 -14.04 2.40 6.76
C LEU A 460 -13.76 0.90 6.56
N THR A 461 -13.43 0.53 5.32
CA THR A 461 -12.96 -0.81 4.99
C THR A 461 -11.57 -1.00 5.57
N GLN A 462 -11.34 -2.09 6.29
CA GLN A 462 -10.06 -2.37 6.94
C GLN A 462 -9.23 -3.33 6.09
N VAL A 463 -8.00 -2.95 5.78
CA VAL A 463 -7.00 -3.82 5.17
C VAL A 463 -6.09 -4.32 6.28
N TYR A 464 -6.02 -5.63 6.41
CA TYR A 464 -5.09 -6.30 7.31
C TYR A 464 -3.98 -6.97 6.52
N GLN A 465 -2.78 -6.96 7.06
CA GLN A 465 -1.61 -7.66 6.53
C GLN A 465 -1.22 -8.81 7.47
N TRP A 466 -0.84 -9.95 6.89
CA TRP A 466 -0.39 -11.11 7.65
C TRP A 466 1.00 -10.88 8.27
N ASP A 467 1.08 -10.94 9.59
CA ASP A 467 2.34 -10.96 10.33
C ASP A 467 2.84 -12.41 10.42
N THR A 468 3.90 -12.71 9.67
CA THR A 468 4.48 -14.07 9.61
C THR A 468 5.13 -14.53 10.93
N LYS A 469 5.47 -13.62 11.84
CA LYS A 469 6.02 -13.92 13.17
C LYS A 469 4.92 -14.27 14.15
N ARG A 470 3.78 -13.56 14.07
CA ARG A 470 2.61 -13.79 14.94
C ARG A 470 1.68 -14.88 14.42
N GLY A 471 1.68 -15.14 13.11
CA GLY A 471 0.71 -16.02 12.47
C GLY A 471 -0.72 -15.46 12.52
N GLN A 472 -0.85 -14.14 12.44
CA GLN A 472 -2.10 -13.40 12.58
C GLN A 472 -2.13 -12.20 11.64
N PHE A 473 -3.32 -11.67 11.38
CA PHE A 473 -3.50 -10.43 10.63
C PHE A 473 -3.38 -9.21 11.56
N VAL A 474 -2.64 -8.20 11.11
CA VAL A 474 -2.48 -6.91 11.79
C VAL A 474 -3.04 -5.79 10.90
N PRO A 475 -3.67 -4.74 11.47
CA PRO A 475 -4.15 -3.60 10.69
C PRO A 475 -3.01 -2.96 9.90
N SER A 476 -3.27 -2.66 8.63
CA SER A 476 -2.27 -2.10 7.70
C SER A 476 -2.72 -0.78 7.08
N GLN A 477 -3.96 -0.71 6.58
CA GLN A 477 -4.49 0.47 5.88
C GLN A 477 -6.02 0.53 6.02
N GLU A 478 -6.59 1.72 5.89
CA GLU A 478 -8.03 1.93 5.79
C GLU A 478 -8.42 2.43 4.39
N LEU A 479 -9.46 1.84 3.79
CA LEU A 479 -10.00 2.23 2.49
C LEU A 479 -11.40 2.84 2.65
N ASN A 480 -11.66 3.94 1.94
CA ASN A 480 -12.96 4.59 1.93
C ASN A 480 -13.76 4.17 0.69
N ILE A 481 -14.53 3.09 0.83
CA ILE A 481 -15.40 2.53 -0.21
C ILE A 481 -16.81 2.46 0.34
N GLN A 482 -17.78 3.01 -0.40
CA GLN A 482 -19.18 2.98 0.03
C GLN A 482 -19.80 1.62 -0.27
N ALA A 483 -20.21 0.90 0.78
CA ALA A 483 -20.86 -0.40 0.66
C ALA A 483 -20.10 -1.39 -0.25
N PRO A 484 -18.87 -1.80 0.13
CA PRO A 484 -18.06 -2.73 -0.64
C PRO A 484 -18.74 -4.11 -0.75
N ARG A 485 -18.63 -4.77 -1.90
CA ARG A 485 -19.26 -6.10 -2.11
C ARG A 485 -18.29 -7.20 -2.53
N ALA A 486 -17.24 -6.86 -3.26
CA ALA A 486 -16.25 -7.79 -3.76
C ALA A 486 -14.92 -7.08 -3.99
N PHE A 487 -13.83 -7.84 -3.84
CA PHE A 487 -12.49 -7.42 -4.17
C PHE A 487 -11.86 -8.46 -5.10
N SER A 488 -11.16 -8.00 -6.13
CA SER A 488 -10.42 -8.87 -7.04
C SER A 488 -9.07 -8.23 -7.34
N VAL A 489 -8.05 -9.05 -7.57
CA VAL A 489 -6.70 -8.58 -7.88
C VAL A 489 -6.35 -8.90 -9.31
N LEU A 490 -5.71 -7.92 -9.95
CA LEU A 490 -5.23 -8.05 -11.32
C LEU A 490 -3.77 -7.62 -11.40
N SER A 491 -2.94 -8.43 -12.06
CA SER A 491 -1.53 -8.11 -12.31
C SER A 491 -1.33 -7.87 -13.81
N ILE A 492 -0.76 -6.71 -14.17
CA ILE A 492 -0.46 -6.30 -15.55
C ILE A 492 0.91 -5.62 -15.55
N ASP A 493 1.86 -6.07 -16.39
CA ASP A 493 3.16 -5.42 -16.59
C ASP A 493 3.92 -5.07 -15.28
N ASN A 494 3.99 -6.02 -14.32
CA ASN A 494 4.55 -5.84 -12.97
C ASN A 494 3.81 -4.85 -12.05
N ARG A 495 2.68 -4.29 -12.50
CA ARG A 495 1.77 -3.50 -11.67
C ARG A 495 0.68 -4.40 -11.15
N VAL A 496 0.24 -4.15 -9.93
CA VAL A 496 -0.84 -4.92 -9.30
C VAL A 496 -1.94 -3.97 -8.90
N PHE A 497 -3.15 -4.27 -9.35
CA PHE A 497 -4.34 -3.49 -9.08
C PHE A 497 -5.29 -4.27 -8.18
N LEU A 498 -5.84 -3.58 -7.19
CA LEU A 498 -6.96 -4.05 -6.38
C LEU A 498 -8.24 -3.39 -6.89
N LEU A 499 -9.14 -4.21 -7.40
CA LEU A 499 -10.45 -3.80 -7.90
C LEU A 499 -11.46 -3.92 -6.76
N ALA A 500 -12.21 -2.86 -6.49
CA ALA A 500 -13.16 -2.80 -5.38
C ALA A 500 -14.55 -2.41 -5.87
N SER A 501 -15.50 -3.35 -5.79
CA SER A 501 -16.89 -3.06 -6.14
C SER A 501 -17.56 -2.20 -5.07
N SER A 502 -18.48 -1.33 -5.49
CA SER A 502 -19.21 -0.42 -4.60
C SER A 502 -20.69 -0.46 -4.96
N PHE A 503 -21.52 -0.90 -4.02
CA PHE A 503 -22.95 -1.08 -4.27
C PHE A 503 -23.73 0.23 -4.29
N LYS A 504 -23.28 1.25 -3.55
CA LYS A 504 -23.96 2.56 -3.45
C LYS A 504 -23.13 3.73 -3.96
N GLY A 505 -21.83 3.55 -4.10
CA GLY A 505 -20.92 4.60 -4.55
C GLY A 505 -20.19 4.20 -5.82
N LYS A 506 -19.15 4.97 -6.13
CA LYS A 506 -18.29 4.71 -7.28
C LYS A 506 -17.39 3.51 -7.00
N THR A 507 -17.41 2.54 -7.92
CA THR A 507 -16.42 1.45 -7.96
C THR A 507 -15.01 2.06 -8.03
N GLN A 508 -14.08 1.51 -7.25
CA GLN A 508 -12.72 2.03 -7.13
C GLN A 508 -11.69 1.01 -7.62
N ILE A 509 -10.59 1.50 -8.17
CA ILE A 509 -9.41 0.72 -8.51
C ILE A 509 -8.25 1.35 -7.73
N TYR A 510 -7.52 0.52 -7.02
CA TYR A 510 -6.31 0.89 -6.31
C TYR A 510 -5.10 0.24 -6.98
N GLU A 511 -3.94 0.88 -6.90
CA GLU A 511 -2.65 0.32 -7.29
C GLU A 511 -1.88 -0.07 -6.02
N HIS A 512 -1.30 -1.27 -6.01
CA HIS A 512 -0.42 -1.72 -4.95
C HIS A 512 0.98 -1.19 -5.19
N LEU A 513 1.45 -0.31 -4.31
CA LEU A 513 2.75 0.35 -4.41
C LEU A 513 3.65 -0.09 -3.26
N MET A 514 4.89 -0.44 -3.59
CA MET A 514 5.94 -0.65 -2.59
C MET A 514 6.58 0.70 -2.25
N ILE A 515 6.69 0.99 -0.95
CA ILE A 515 7.26 2.23 -0.42
C ILE A 515 8.49 1.89 0.39
N ASP A 516 9.60 2.56 0.09
CA ASP A 516 10.80 2.54 0.93
C ASP A 516 10.77 3.71 1.91
N LEU A 517 10.60 3.39 3.19
CA LEU A 517 10.54 4.34 4.31
C LEU A 517 11.92 4.84 4.75
N SER A 518 13.00 4.42 4.09
CA SER A 518 14.38 4.84 4.43
C SER A 518 14.81 6.17 3.78
N ASN A 519 13.90 6.85 3.07
CA ASN A 519 14.17 8.12 2.39
C ASN A 519 13.83 9.35 3.22
#